data_AF-A0A967FNR2-F1
#
_entry.id   AF-A0A967FNR2-F1
#
_cell.length_a   1.000
_cell.length_b   1.000
_cell.length_c   1.000
_cell.angle_alpha   90.00
_cell.angle_beta   90.00
_cell.angle_gamma   90.00
#
_symmetry.space_group_name_H-M   'P 1'
#
loop_
_entity.id
_entity.type
_entity.pdbx_description
1 polymer ?
#
loop_
_entity_poly.entity_id
_entity_poly.type
_entity_poly.pdbx_seq_one_letter_code
_entity_poly.pdbx_strand_id
1 'polypeptide(L)'
;MDKEWILTNGLGGFASGTVSQMLTRRYHGYLIAAVKPPTERRVFLSKLEETVRIGQESFSLFCNQWRKESEIDCPGLKHLDRFVLGDDYCYWDYRVGEGI
;
A
#
# COMPACT_ATOMS: atom_id res chain seq x y z
N MET A 1 -10.71 7.27 1.89
CA MET A 1 -9.67 6.28 1.52
C MET A 1 -9.04 6.61 0.17
N ASP A 2 -9.14 7.87 -0.25
CA ASP A 2 -9.07 8.23 -1.67
C ASP A 2 -7.79 9.01 -2.02
N LYS A 3 -6.90 9.19 -1.04
CA LYS A 3 -5.57 9.74 -1.28
C LYS A 3 -4.73 8.66 -1.95
N GLU A 4 -4.47 8.84 -3.23
CA GLU A 4 -3.64 7.97 -4.06
C GLU A 4 -2.20 8.54 -4.16
N TRP A 5 -1.23 7.68 -4.44
CA TRP A 5 0.16 8.03 -4.69
C TRP A 5 0.70 7.23 -5.89
N ILE A 6 1.73 7.77 -6.55
CA ILE A 6 2.45 7.10 -7.63
C ILE A 6 3.93 7.48 -7.60
N LEU A 7 4.79 6.49 -7.78
CA LEU A 7 6.23 6.61 -7.93
C LEU A 7 6.63 5.98 -9.26
N THR A 8 7.16 6.77 -10.19
CA THR A 8 7.57 6.28 -11.51
C THR A 8 9.07 6.00 -11.54
N ASN A 9 9.50 5.01 -12.31
CA ASN A 9 10.93 4.69 -12.45
C ASN A 9 11.58 5.30 -13.70
N GLY A 10 10.88 6.17 -14.44
CA GLY A 10 11.36 6.76 -15.69
C GLY A 10 11.47 5.81 -16.90
N LEU A 11 11.29 4.49 -16.71
CA LEU A 11 11.40 3.46 -17.75
C LEU A 11 10.03 2.94 -18.23
N GLY A 12 8.94 3.60 -17.82
CA GLY A 12 7.56 3.20 -18.10
C GLY A 12 6.95 2.27 -17.04
N GLY A 13 7.71 1.92 -15.99
CA GLY A 13 7.22 1.23 -14.80
C GLY A 13 6.92 2.20 -13.64
N PHE A 14 6.16 1.73 -12.67
CA PHE A 14 5.80 2.51 -11.48
C PHE A 14 5.36 1.60 -10.32
N ALA A 15 5.30 2.21 -9.13
CA ALA A 15 4.52 1.75 -8.00
C ALA A 15 3.39 2.76 -7.76
N SER A 16 2.20 2.30 -7.39
CA SER A 16 1.09 3.19 -7.04
C SER A 16 0.10 2.50 -6.12
N GLY A 17 -0.66 3.29 -5.38
CA GLY A 17 -1.63 2.77 -4.44
C GLY A 17 -2.39 3.88 -3.74
N THR A 18 -3.13 3.51 -2.71
CA THR A 18 -3.71 4.46 -1.76
C THR A 18 -2.79 4.60 -0.55
N VAL A 19 -2.89 5.73 0.14
CA VAL A 19 -2.20 5.96 1.43
C VAL A 19 -2.63 4.91 2.47
N SER A 20 -3.87 4.43 2.40
CA SER A 20 -4.37 3.38 3.31
C SER A 20 -3.97 1.96 2.89
N GLN A 21 -3.18 1.77 1.83
CA GLN A 21 -2.84 0.46 1.24
C GLN A 21 -4.01 -0.35 0.65
N MET A 22 -5.21 0.24 0.52
CA MET A 22 -6.36 -0.40 -0.11
C MET A 22 -6.24 -0.37 -1.64
N LEU A 23 -6.45 -1.51 -2.30
CA LEU A 23 -6.43 -1.61 -3.76
C LEU A 23 -7.81 -1.28 -4.34
N THR A 24 -7.94 -0.14 -5.01
CA THR A 24 -9.20 0.35 -5.61
C THR A 24 -9.13 0.43 -7.14
N ARG A 25 -7.95 0.23 -7.74
CA ARG A 25 -7.70 0.34 -9.18
C ARG A 25 -6.96 -0.89 -9.69
N ARG A 26 -7.14 -1.21 -10.99
CA ARG A 26 -6.48 -2.34 -11.67
C ARG A 26 -4.95 -2.31 -11.59
N TYR A 27 -4.35 -1.12 -11.52
CA TYR A 27 -2.89 -0.94 -11.53
C TYR A 27 -2.36 -0.36 -10.21
N HIS A 28 -3.04 -0.59 -9.08
CA HIS A 28 -2.37 -0.44 -7.79
C HIS A 28 -1.42 -1.63 -7.57
N GLY A 29 -0.19 -1.33 -7.17
CA GLY A 29 0.90 -2.28 -7.06
C GLY A 29 2.19 -1.64 -6.61
N TYR A 30 3.03 -2.40 -5.91
CA TYR A 30 4.40 -2.02 -5.58
C TYR A 30 5.39 -2.30 -6.73
N LEU A 31 5.03 -3.17 -7.68
CA LEU A 31 5.84 -3.40 -8.88
C LEU A 31 4.96 -3.56 -10.11
N ILE A 32 4.84 -2.49 -10.89
CA ILE A 32 4.25 -2.51 -12.23
C ILE A 32 5.37 -2.20 -13.22
N ALA A 33 5.73 -3.18 -14.05
CA ALA A 33 6.76 -2.99 -15.07
C ALA A 33 6.15 -2.98 -16.47
N ALA A 34 6.61 -2.04 -17.31
CA ALA A 34 6.39 -2.10 -18.75
C ALA A 34 7.34 -3.14 -19.35
N VAL A 35 6.86 -4.34 -19.61
CA VAL A 35 7.69 -5.45 -20.11
C VAL A 35 8.17 -5.18 -21.55
N LYS A 36 7.45 -4.32 -22.27
CA LYS A 36 7.85 -3.74 -23.56
C LYS A 36 7.55 -2.24 -23.57
N PRO A 37 8.48 -1.37 -23.14
CA PRO A 37 8.21 0.05 -22.99
C PRO A 37 7.73 0.73 -24.28
N PRO A 38 6.77 1.69 -24.21
CA PRO A 38 6.04 2.15 -23.02
C PRO A 38 4.74 1.37 -22.73
N THR A 39 4.52 0.23 -23.38
CA THR A 39 3.30 -0.58 -23.30
C THR A 39 3.51 -1.88 -22.51
N GLU A 40 2.56 -2.82 -22.60
CA GLU A 40 2.65 -4.15 -21.97
C GLU A 40 2.97 -4.09 -20.47
N ARG A 41 2.23 -3.26 -19.74
CA ARG A 41 2.33 -3.17 -18.29
C ARG A 41 1.80 -4.44 -17.64
N ARG A 42 2.63 -5.04 -16.78
CA ARG A 42 2.26 -6.18 -15.93
C ARG A 42 2.46 -5.81 -14.47
N VAL A 43 1.51 -6.21 -13.64
CA VAL A 43 1.63 -6.11 -12.18
C VAL A 43 2.36 -7.37 -11.70
N PHE A 44 3.52 -7.20 -11.08
CA PHE A 44 4.32 -8.28 -10.51
C PHE A 44 4.15 -8.37 -8.99
N LEU A 45 3.90 -7.24 -8.32
CA LEU A 45 3.59 -7.19 -6.89
C LEU A 45 2.46 -6.20 -6.64
N SER A 46 1.28 -6.69 -6.23
CA SER A 46 0.08 -5.86 -6.05
C SER A 46 0.04 -5.16 -4.69
N LYS A 47 0.44 -5.84 -3.62
CA LYS A 47 0.49 -5.29 -2.26
C LYS A 47 1.28 -6.23 -1.35
N LEU A 48 1.53 -5.75 -0.13
CA LEU A 48 2.00 -6.54 0.99
C LEU A 48 0.92 -6.49 2.08
N GLU A 49 0.85 -7.54 2.89
CA GLU A 49 0.04 -7.57 4.09
C GLU A 49 0.98 -7.77 5.28
N GLU A 50 1.20 -6.70 6.01
CA GLU A 50 2.19 -6.64 7.06
C GLU A 50 1.50 -6.77 8.43
N THR A 51 2.14 -7.49 9.33
CA THR A 51 1.71 -7.63 10.72
C THR A 51 2.92 -7.44 11.63
N VAL A 52 2.81 -6.52 12.57
CA VAL A 52 3.82 -6.30 13.61
C VAL A 52 3.41 -7.08 14.86
N ARG A 53 4.35 -7.82 15.46
CA ARG A 53 4.11 -8.57 16.70
C ARG A 53 4.99 -8.03 17.82
N ILE A 54 4.37 -7.59 18.93
CA ILE A 54 5.04 -7.08 20.13
C ILE A 54 4.58 -7.93 21.32
N GLY A 55 5.49 -8.71 21.89
CA GLY A 55 5.12 -9.68 22.93
C GLY A 55 4.07 -10.68 22.43
N GLN A 56 2.90 -10.71 23.09
CA GLN A 56 1.75 -11.54 22.69
C GLN A 56 0.76 -10.81 21.77
N GLU A 57 0.92 -9.51 21.56
CA GLU A 57 0.01 -8.70 20.75
C GLU A 57 0.44 -8.69 19.28
N SER A 58 -0.54 -8.62 18.38
CA SER A 58 -0.33 -8.55 16.92
C SER A 58 -1.14 -7.41 16.32
N PHE A 59 -0.49 -6.61 15.48
CA PHE A 59 -1.05 -5.41 14.85
C PHE A 59 -0.95 -5.55 13.34
N SER A 60 -2.09 -5.73 12.68
CA SER A 60 -2.16 -5.76 11.22
C SER A 60 -2.07 -4.34 10.66
N LEU A 61 -1.18 -4.12 9.69
CA LEU A 61 -0.94 -2.82 9.07
C LEU A 61 -1.59 -2.67 7.68
N PHE A 62 -2.25 -3.71 7.20
CA PHE A 62 -2.90 -3.73 5.89
C PHE A 62 -4.30 -3.08 5.88
N CYS A 63 -4.83 -2.90 4.67
CA CYS A 63 -6.23 -2.57 4.42
C CYS A 63 -6.74 -3.33 3.20
N ASN A 64 -7.98 -3.83 3.28
CA ASN A 64 -8.64 -4.65 2.28
C ASN A 64 -10.13 -4.30 2.16
N GLN A 65 -10.65 -4.43 0.95
CA GLN A 65 -12.08 -4.48 0.70
C GLN A 65 -12.39 -5.74 -0.10
N TRP A 66 -13.14 -6.66 0.52
CA TRP A 66 -13.53 -7.90 -0.12
C TRP A 66 -14.82 -7.71 -0.90
N ARG A 67 -14.87 -8.23 -2.13
CA ARG A 67 -16.01 -8.02 -3.05
C ARG A 67 -17.37 -8.42 -2.46
N LYS A 68 -17.41 -9.37 -1.54
CA LYS A 68 -18.63 -9.91 -0.94
C LYS A 68 -19.01 -9.24 0.38
N GLU A 69 -18.15 -8.37 0.92
CA GLU A 69 -18.34 -7.74 2.22
C GLU A 69 -18.56 -6.25 2.00
N SER A 70 -19.59 -5.70 2.67
CA SER A 70 -19.81 -4.25 2.67
C SER A 70 -18.83 -3.52 3.58
N GLU A 71 -18.21 -4.24 4.52
CA GLU A 71 -17.26 -3.70 5.47
C GLU A 71 -15.83 -3.70 4.89
N ILE A 72 -15.06 -2.69 5.25
CA ILE A 72 -13.67 -2.53 4.83
C ILE A 72 -12.79 -3.00 5.99
N ASP A 73 -12.01 -4.05 5.76
CA ASP A 73 -11.05 -4.61 6.71
C ASP A 73 -9.76 -3.77 6.68
N CYS A 74 -9.73 -2.70 7.49
CA CYS A 74 -8.67 -1.70 7.47
C CYS A 74 -8.00 -1.48 8.83
N PRO A 75 -7.45 -2.53 9.48
CA PRO A 75 -6.85 -2.42 10.81
C PRO A 75 -5.66 -1.46 10.81
N GLY A 76 -4.87 -1.42 9.74
CA GLY A 76 -3.66 -0.60 9.65
C GLY A 76 -3.91 0.90 9.68
N LEU A 77 -5.10 1.36 9.26
CA LEU A 77 -5.43 2.78 9.27
C LEU A 77 -5.49 3.36 10.69
N LYS A 78 -5.81 2.53 11.69
CA LYS A 78 -5.81 2.94 13.12
C LYS A 78 -4.41 3.21 13.64
N HIS A 79 -3.40 2.60 13.02
CA HIS A 79 -2.00 2.70 13.41
C HIS A 79 -1.21 3.69 12.56
N LEU A 80 -1.77 4.15 11.44
CA LEU A 80 -1.09 5.05 10.51
C LEU A 80 -1.03 6.46 11.08
N ASP A 81 0.18 6.89 11.44
CA ASP A 81 0.45 8.24 11.93
C ASP A 81 0.79 9.19 10.77
N ARG A 82 1.66 8.75 9.86
CA ARG A 82 2.12 9.58 8.76
C ARG A 82 2.37 8.77 7.50
N PHE A 83 2.09 9.39 6.36
CA PHE A 83 2.55 8.96 5.05
C PHE A 83 3.37 10.07 4.41
N VAL A 84 4.46 9.69 3.75
CA VAL A 84 5.32 10.61 2.99
C VAL A 84 5.55 10.03 1.61
N LEU A 85 5.37 10.89 0.61
CA LEU A 85 5.79 10.66 -0.77
C LEU A 85 6.98 11.59 -1.03
N GLY A 86 8.17 11.00 -1.19
CA GLY A 86 9.37 11.69 -1.66
C GLY A 86 9.48 11.62 -3.18
N ASP A 87 10.63 12.04 -3.70
CA ASP A 87 10.88 12.07 -5.14
C ASP A 87 11.02 10.66 -5.73
N ASP A 88 11.63 9.73 -4.99
CA ASP A 88 11.91 8.35 -5.42
C ASP A 88 11.51 7.29 -4.36
N TYR A 89 10.86 7.69 -3.28
CA TYR A 89 10.42 6.80 -2.21
C TYR A 89 9.03 7.16 -1.69
N CYS A 90 8.39 6.19 -1.04
CA CYS A 90 7.25 6.42 -0.16
C CYS A 90 7.43 5.60 1.10
N TYR A 91 7.01 6.15 2.24
CA TYR A 91 7.01 5.40 3.49
C TYR A 91 5.80 5.74 4.35
N TRP A 92 5.53 4.84 5.28
CA TRP A 92 4.45 4.92 6.25
C TRP A 92 5.05 4.82 7.65
N ASP A 93 4.72 5.78 8.50
CA ASP A 93 5.02 5.72 9.92
C ASP A 93 3.80 5.13 10.64
N TYR A 94 4.01 4.02 11.34
CA TYR A 94 2.98 3.35 12.12
C TYR A 94 3.30 3.42 13.61
N ARG A 95 2.28 3.71 14.44
CA ARG A 95 2.36 3.63 15.91
C ARG A 95 1.55 2.44 16.41
N VAL A 96 2.23 1.52 17.10
CA VAL A 96 1.71 0.25 17.61
C VAL A 96 2.31 -0.07 18.99
N GLY A 97 1.55 -0.74 19.86
CA GLY A 97 1.93 -1.01 21.26
C GLY A 97 1.78 0.20 22.19
N GLU A 98 2.04 0.00 23.50
CA GLU A 98 2.05 1.12 24.47
C GLU A 98 3.27 2.02 24.24
N GLY A 99 2.97 3.22 23.74
CA GLY A 99 3.90 4.29 23.40
C GLY A 99 3.26 5.24 22.38
N ILE A 100 2.33 6.06 22.87
CA ILE A 100 1.69 7.19 22.18
C ILE A 100 2.74 8.12 21.55
#